data_AF-A0A6T5U8B4-F1
#
_entry.id   AF-A0A6T5U8B4-F1
#
_cell.length_a   1.000
_cell.length_b   1.000
_cell.length_c   1.000
_cell.angle_alpha   90.00
_cell.angle_beta   90.00
_cell.angle_gamma   90.00
#
_symmetry.space_group_name_H-M   'P 1'
#
loop_
_entity.id
_entity.type
_entity.pdbx_description
1 polymer ?
#
loop_
_entity_poly.entity_id
_entity_poly.type
_entity_poly.pdbx_seq_one_letter_code
_entity_poly.pdbx_strand_id
1 'polypeptide(L)'
;MLAFLGQVVTRAGIHLPGSINYAGDSFDSFPNGVAALFGPNSIPTAGLVQIIAFIGVLECAFMRDVPGTGNEFVGDFRNGYIDFGWDDFDEETKLQKRAIELNNGRAAMMGILGLMVHEEIIPLGYDPDLPIIGHLQ
;
A
#
# COMPACT_ATOMS: atom_id res chain seq x y z
N MET A 1 5.64 -0.78 2.11
CA MET A 1 6.05 0.13 1.02
C MET A 1 4.83 0.71 0.29
N LEU A 2 4.00 -0.12 -0.35
CA LEU A 2 2.85 0.37 -1.13
C LEU A 2 1.85 1.22 -0.33
N ALA A 3 1.59 0.88 0.94
CA ALA A 3 0.73 1.68 1.81
C ALA A 3 1.25 3.13 1.98
N PHE A 4 2.55 3.30 2.17
CA PHE A 4 3.18 4.62 2.29
C PHE A 4 3.07 5.41 0.98
N LEU A 5 3.35 4.77 -0.16
CA LEU A 5 3.18 5.41 -1.47
C LEU A 5 1.72 5.83 -1.71
N GLY A 6 0.76 4.97 -1.38
CA GLY A 6 -0.67 5.26 -1.50
C GLY A 6 -1.09 6.50 -0.68
N GLN A 7 -0.57 6.63 0.54
CA GLN A 7 -0.78 7.83 1.36
C GLN A 7 -0.18 9.09 0.72
N VAL A 8 1.01 9.01 0.12
CA VAL A 8 1.63 10.16 -0.57
C VAL A 8 0.80 10.60 -1.77
N VAL A 9 0.38 9.66 -2.62
CA VAL A 9 -0.34 9.96 -3.88
C VAL A 9 -1.71 10.57 -3.62
N THR A 10 -2.48 10.01 -2.68
CA THR A 10 -3.81 10.50 -2.33
C THR A 10 -3.76 11.87 -1.65
N ARG A 11 -2.78 12.09 -0.76
CA ARG A 11 -2.55 13.41 -0.14
C ARG A 11 -1.99 14.45 -1.11
N ALA A 12 -1.36 14.04 -2.20
CA ALA A 12 -0.98 14.93 -3.30
C ALA A 12 -2.18 15.36 -4.17
N GLY A 13 -3.39 14.90 -3.87
CA GLY A 13 -4.61 15.24 -4.59
C GLY A 13 -4.84 14.42 -5.86
N ILE A 14 -4.05 13.38 -6.09
CA ILE A 14 -4.14 12.55 -7.30
C ILE A 14 -5.18 11.46 -7.08
N HIS A 15 -6.35 11.62 -7.70
CA HIS A 15 -7.48 10.69 -7.60
C HIS A 15 -7.86 10.16 -8.98
N LEU A 16 -8.52 9.00 -9.00
CA LEU A 16 -9.08 8.45 -10.22
C LEU A 16 -10.30 9.28 -10.65
N PRO A 17 -10.51 9.54 -11.95
CA PRO A 17 -11.71 10.21 -12.43
C PRO A 17 -12.93 9.28 -12.33
N GLY A 18 -14.12 9.87 -12.20
CA GLY A 18 -15.40 9.16 -12.19
C GLY A 18 -15.88 8.77 -10.79
N SER A 19 -16.93 7.95 -10.75
CA SER A 19 -17.58 7.55 -9.50
C SER A 19 -17.11 6.17 -9.03
N ILE A 20 -16.87 6.03 -7.72
CA ILE A 20 -16.48 4.76 -7.09
C ILE A 20 -17.67 3.82 -6.92
N ASN A 21 -18.88 4.37 -6.84
CA ASN A 21 -20.10 3.62 -6.58
C ASN A 21 -21.25 4.04 -7.49
N TYR A 22 -22.34 3.27 -7.44
CA TYR A 22 -23.56 3.57 -8.19
C TYR A 22 -24.37 4.77 -7.67
N ALA A 23 -24.03 5.30 -6.49
CA ALA A 23 -24.64 6.51 -5.94
C ALA A 23 -24.08 7.79 -6.59
N GLY A 24 -22.95 7.69 -7.30
CA GLY A 24 -22.32 8.81 -7.98
C GLY A 24 -21.17 9.45 -7.22
N ASP A 25 -20.82 8.94 -6.03
CA ASP A 25 -19.72 9.49 -5.22
C ASP A 25 -18.39 9.36 -5.96
N SER A 26 -17.63 10.45 -6.05
CA SER A 26 -16.32 10.49 -6.73
C SER A 26 -15.20 9.98 -5.84
N PHE A 27 -14.05 9.64 -6.43
CA PHE A 27 -12.91 9.13 -5.64
C PHE A 27 -12.30 10.18 -4.68
N ASP A 28 -12.43 11.45 -5.01
CA ASP A 28 -11.96 12.58 -4.20
C ASP A 28 -12.98 13.05 -3.15
N SER A 29 -14.19 12.48 -3.11
CA SER A 29 -15.19 12.82 -2.09
C SER A 29 -14.98 12.09 -0.76
N PHE A 30 -14.10 11.10 -0.73
CA PHE A 30 -13.75 10.35 0.48
C PHE A 30 -12.51 10.96 1.15
N PRO A 31 -12.44 10.95 2.49
CA PRO A 31 -11.31 11.52 3.20
C PRO A 31 -10.05 10.69 2.96
N ASN A 32 -8.89 11.30 3.18
CA ASN A 32 -7.60 10.60 3.16
C ASN A 32 -7.37 9.81 4.46
N GLY A 33 -6.39 8.91 4.44
CA GLY A 33 -5.89 8.30 5.67
C GLY A 33 -6.78 7.22 6.28
N VAL A 34 -6.74 7.11 7.60
CA VAL A 34 -7.54 6.19 8.42
C VAL A 34 -9.04 6.51 8.31
N ALA A 35 -9.39 7.79 8.15
CA ALA A 35 -10.77 8.23 7.96
C ALA A 35 -11.42 7.62 6.71
N ALA A 36 -10.64 7.30 5.67
CA ALA A 36 -11.13 6.62 4.46
C ALA A 36 -11.72 5.23 4.77
N LEU A 37 -11.21 4.57 5.82
CA LEU A 37 -11.56 3.21 6.20
C LEU A 37 -12.58 3.16 7.34
N PHE A 38 -12.46 4.06 8.33
CA PHE A 38 -13.24 4.00 9.57
C PHE A 38 -13.95 5.32 9.94
N GLY A 39 -13.82 6.35 9.11
CA GLY A 39 -14.42 7.64 9.35
C GLY A 39 -15.94 7.69 9.08
N PRO A 40 -16.60 8.79 9.45
CA PRO A 40 -18.03 8.99 9.20
C PRO A 40 -18.41 8.95 7.71
N ASN A 41 -17.51 9.41 6.84
CA ASN A 41 -17.65 9.39 5.38
C ASN A 41 -16.67 8.39 4.74
N SER A 42 -16.55 7.19 5.33
CA SER A 42 -15.68 6.12 4.83
C SER A 42 -16.22 5.46 3.57
N ILE A 43 -15.34 4.74 2.86
CA ILE A 43 -15.70 3.95 1.68
C ILE A 43 -16.81 2.94 2.05
N PRO A 44 -17.82 2.73 1.18
CA PRO A 44 -18.91 1.79 1.47
C PRO A 44 -18.41 0.41 1.91
N THR A 45 -19.01 -0.15 2.98
CA THR A 45 -18.57 -1.41 3.58
C THR A 45 -18.52 -2.57 2.59
N ALA A 46 -19.46 -2.63 1.64
CA ALA A 46 -19.45 -3.65 0.60
C ALA A 46 -18.18 -3.59 -0.27
N GLY A 47 -17.69 -2.39 -0.59
CA GLY A 47 -16.44 -2.20 -1.33
C GLY A 47 -15.23 -2.64 -0.50
N LEU A 48 -15.19 -2.31 0.79
CA LEU A 48 -14.13 -2.77 1.69
C LEU A 48 -14.07 -4.30 1.79
N VAL A 49 -15.24 -4.96 1.90
CA VAL A 49 -15.32 -6.43 1.92
C VAL A 49 -14.82 -7.03 0.61
N GLN A 50 -15.13 -6.42 -0.55
CA GLN A 50 -14.61 -6.87 -1.83
C GLN A 50 -13.08 -6.76 -1.90
N ILE A 51 -12.51 -5.66 -1.42
CA ILE A 51 -11.04 -5.46 -1.37
C ILE A 51 -10.39 -6.53 -0.48
N ILE A 52 -10.90 -6.74 0.73
CA ILE A 52 -10.37 -7.74 1.67
C ILE A 52 -10.51 -9.16 1.10
N ALA A 53 -11.66 -9.50 0.52
CA ALA A 53 -11.88 -10.80 -0.09
C ALA A 53 -10.92 -11.04 -1.26
N PHE A 54 -10.71 -10.03 -2.11
CA PHE A 54 -9.77 -10.11 -3.23
C PHE A 54 -8.33 -10.30 -2.75
N ILE A 55 -7.90 -9.52 -1.73
CA ILE A 55 -6.57 -9.68 -1.11
C ILE A 55 -6.42 -11.09 -0.53
N GLY A 56 -7.45 -11.61 0.16
CA GLY A 56 -7.44 -12.97 0.70
C GLY A 56 -7.29 -14.05 -0.38
N VAL A 57 -7.96 -13.90 -1.52
CA VAL A 57 -7.78 -14.80 -2.68
C VAL A 57 -6.35 -14.70 -3.23
N LEU A 58 -5.83 -13.49 -3.38
CA LEU A 58 -4.45 -13.27 -3.83
C LEU A 58 -3.44 -13.95 -2.90
N GLU A 59 -3.59 -13.77 -1.58
CA GLU A 59 -2.69 -14.35 -0.57
C GLU A 59 -2.73 -15.87 -0.54
N CYS A 60 -3.92 -16.47 -0.68
CA CYS A 60 -4.07 -17.93 -0.61
C CYS A 60 -3.72 -18.65 -1.92
N ALA A 61 -3.98 -18.03 -3.07
CA ALA A 61 -3.88 -18.69 -4.37
C ALA A 61 -2.65 -18.27 -5.20
N PHE A 62 -2.19 -17.02 -5.09
CA PHE A 62 -1.19 -16.45 -6.01
C PHE A 62 0.12 -16.06 -5.32
N MET A 63 0.05 -15.39 -4.15
CA MET A 63 1.22 -14.86 -3.43
C MET A 63 1.84 -15.93 -2.55
N ARG A 64 2.17 -17.07 -3.17
CA ARG A 64 2.80 -18.20 -2.51
C ARG A 64 3.94 -18.75 -3.34
N ASP A 65 4.89 -19.34 -2.63
CA ASP A 65 5.93 -20.17 -3.21
C ASP A 65 5.33 -21.50 -3.69
N VAL A 66 5.49 -21.80 -4.98
CA VAL A 66 5.07 -23.07 -5.59
C VAL A 66 6.26 -24.03 -5.59
N PRO A 67 6.20 -25.16 -4.88
CA PRO A 67 7.32 -26.09 -4.83
C PRO A 67 7.72 -26.60 -6.22
N GLY A 68 9.03 -26.58 -6.50
CA GLY A 68 9.59 -27.11 -7.75
C GLY A 68 9.63 -26.12 -8.92
N THR A 69 9.28 -24.85 -8.72
CA THR A 69 9.32 -23.82 -9.78
C THR A 69 10.60 -22.97 -9.80
N GLY A 70 11.64 -23.37 -9.07
CA GLY A 70 12.95 -22.72 -9.12
C GLY A 70 13.06 -21.39 -8.37
N ASN A 71 12.18 -21.12 -7.39
CA ASN A 71 12.27 -19.92 -6.56
C ASN A 71 13.57 -19.92 -5.73
N GLU A 72 14.31 -18.82 -5.76
CA GLU A 72 15.66 -18.75 -5.17
C GLU A 72 15.65 -18.41 -3.66
N PHE A 73 14.61 -17.74 -3.17
CA PHE A 73 14.51 -17.26 -1.79
C PHE A 73 13.06 -16.97 -1.37
N VAL A 74 12.83 -16.83 -0.06
CA VAL A 74 11.52 -16.44 0.49
C VAL A 74 11.14 -15.04 -0.01
N GLY A 75 9.98 -14.93 -0.65
CA GLY A 75 9.49 -13.71 -1.31
C GLY A 75 9.67 -13.71 -2.82
N ASP A 76 10.35 -14.71 -3.39
CA ASP A 76 10.37 -14.92 -4.84
C ASP A 76 9.07 -15.60 -5.29
N PHE A 77 8.13 -14.80 -5.79
CA PHE A 77 6.84 -15.27 -6.32
C PHE A 77 6.79 -15.30 -7.85
N ARG A 78 7.94 -15.25 -8.52
CA ARG A 78 8.02 -15.41 -9.98
C ARG A 78 7.52 -16.79 -10.40
N ASN A 79 7.72 -17.80 -9.54
CA ASN A 79 7.23 -19.17 -9.73
C ASN A 79 7.60 -19.74 -11.11
N GLY A 80 8.74 -19.34 -11.68
CA GLY A 80 9.20 -19.74 -13.01
C GLY A 80 8.32 -19.29 -14.19
N TYR A 81 7.25 -18.53 -13.96
CA TYR A 81 6.31 -18.08 -15.00
C TYR A 81 6.76 -16.78 -15.68
N ILE A 82 7.49 -15.95 -14.94
CA ILE A 82 7.85 -14.60 -15.38
C ILE A 82 9.29 -14.32 -14.96
N ASP A 83 10.17 -14.19 -15.95
CA ASP A 83 11.50 -13.65 -15.76
C ASP A 83 11.60 -12.27 -16.42
N PHE A 84 11.79 -11.23 -15.59
CA PHE A 84 11.99 -9.85 -16.04
C PHE A 84 13.49 -9.51 -16.13
N GLY A 85 14.31 -10.48 -16.53
CA GLY A 85 15.77 -10.36 -16.60
C GLY A 85 16.44 -10.47 -15.23
N TRP A 86 15.84 -11.19 -14.28
CA TRP A 86 16.46 -11.45 -12.99
C TRP A 86 17.69 -12.37 -13.13
N ASP A 87 17.60 -13.32 -14.06
CA ASP A 87 18.64 -14.32 -14.29
C ASP A 87 19.88 -13.70 -14.98
N ASP A 88 19.73 -12.52 -15.60
CA ASP A 88 20.81 -11.76 -16.23
C ASP A 88 21.67 -10.97 -15.22
N PHE A 89 21.22 -10.80 -13.98
CA PHE A 89 21.98 -10.08 -12.96
C PHE A 89 23.09 -10.94 -12.33
N ASP A 90 24.22 -10.30 -12.02
CA ASP A 90 25.24 -10.91 -11.17
C ASP A 90 24.78 -11.02 -9.71
N GLU A 91 25.43 -11.91 -8.96
CA GLU A 91 25.09 -12.17 -7.56
C GLU A 91 25.23 -10.92 -6.67
N GLU A 92 26.20 -10.05 -6.97
CA GLU A 92 26.38 -8.80 -6.23
C GLU A 92 25.17 -7.86 -6.41
N THR A 93 24.70 -7.69 -7.64
CA THR A 93 23.52 -6.88 -7.96
C THR A 93 22.26 -7.49 -7.35
N LYS A 94 22.08 -8.82 -7.44
CA LYS A 94 20.95 -9.52 -6.80
C LYS A 94 20.91 -9.24 -5.30
N LEU A 95 22.05 -9.37 -4.62
CA LEU A 95 22.19 -9.08 -3.18
C LEU A 95 21.91 -7.61 -2.88
N GLN A 96 22.46 -6.68 -3.66
CA GLN A 96 22.26 -5.25 -3.47
C GLN A 96 20.78 -4.85 -3.62
N LYS A 97 20.10 -5.32 -4.68
CA LYS A 97 18.69 -4.98 -4.95
C LYS A 97 17.77 -5.51 -3.85
N ARG A 98 18.00 -6.74 -3.37
CA ARG A 98 17.26 -7.32 -2.25
C ARG A 98 17.50 -6.57 -0.94
N ALA A 99 18.74 -6.13 -0.69
CA ALA A 99 19.04 -5.31 0.47
C ALA A 99 18.34 -3.94 0.41
N ILE A 100 18.27 -3.32 -0.78
CA ILE A 100 17.53 -2.08 -1.01
C ILE A 100 16.04 -2.28 -0.76
N GLU A 101 15.44 -3.34 -1.32
CA GLU A 101 14.04 -3.68 -1.11
C GLU A 101 13.72 -3.84 0.39
N LEU A 102 14.54 -4.60 1.12
CA LEU A 102 14.36 -4.81 2.56
C LEU A 102 14.49 -3.51 3.37
N ASN A 103 15.48 -2.68 3.07
CA ASN A 103 15.69 -1.42 3.78
C ASN A 103 14.61 -0.39 3.46
N ASN A 104 14.13 -0.31 2.22
CA ASN A 104 12.96 0.50 1.87
C ASN A 104 11.69 -0.02 2.55
N GLY A 105 11.55 -1.35 2.69
CA GLY A 105 10.51 -1.98 3.48
C GLY A 105 10.52 -1.50 4.93
N ARG A 106 11.68 -1.56 5.58
CA ARG A 106 11.90 -1.10 6.97
C ARG A 106 11.61 0.39 7.15
N ALA A 107 12.10 1.23 6.23
CA ALA A 107 11.83 2.67 6.27
C ALA A 107 10.33 2.96 6.10
N ALA A 108 9.66 2.28 5.16
CA ALA A 108 8.24 2.46 4.91
C ALA A 108 7.36 1.97 6.08
N MET A 109 7.78 0.95 6.84
CA MET A 109 7.09 0.52 8.05
C MET A 109 7.10 1.61 9.12
N MET A 110 8.25 2.26 9.33
CA MET A 110 8.35 3.40 10.25
C MET A 110 7.55 4.61 9.74
N GLY A 111 7.59 4.85 8.42
CA GLY A 111 6.85 5.93 7.79
C GLY A 111 5.34 5.79 7.95
N ILE A 112 4.77 4.61 7.65
CA ILE A 112 3.31 4.40 7.76
C ILE A 112 2.85 4.43 9.23
N LEU A 113 3.64 3.90 10.16
CA LEU A 113 3.34 3.98 11.59
C LEU A 113 3.30 5.44 12.05
N GLY A 114 4.29 6.24 11.64
CA GLY A 114 4.30 7.68 11.91
C GLY A 114 3.04 8.37 11.37
N LEU A 115 2.69 8.12 10.11
CA LEU A 115 1.49 8.71 9.50
C LEU A 115 0.20 8.35 10.25
N MET A 116 0.02 7.08 10.63
CA MET A 116 -1.17 6.65 11.40
C MET A 116 -1.24 7.33 12.77
N VAL A 117 -0.13 7.38 13.51
CA VAL A 117 -0.10 8.02 14.83
C VAL A 117 -0.35 9.51 14.72
N HIS A 118 0.29 10.18 13.76
CA HIS A 118 0.10 11.61 13.59
C HIS A 118 -1.33 11.98 13.18
N GLU A 119 -2.01 11.13 12.40
CA GLU A 119 -3.41 11.37 12.04
C GLU A 119 -4.34 11.30 13.26
N GLU A 120 -4.09 10.39 14.20
CA GLU A 120 -4.94 10.20 15.39
C GLU A 120 -4.69 11.23 16.50
N ILE A 121 -3.49 11.84 16.56
CA ILE A 121 -3.17 12.86 17.59
C ILE A 121 -3.58 14.28 17.18
N ILE A 122 -3.84 14.55 15.90
CA ILE A 122 -4.32 15.86 15.42
C ILE A 122 -5.61 16.29 16.14
N PRO A 123 -6.66 15.44 16.24
CA PRO A 123 -7.86 15.76 17.01
C PRO A 123 -7.62 16.08 18.50
N LEU A 124 -6.46 15.68 19.06
CA LEU A 124 -6.06 15.97 20.44
C LEU A 124 -5.38 17.34 20.60
N GLY A 125 -5.30 18.14 19.53
CA GLY A 125 -4.72 19.49 19.53
C GLY A 125 -3.22 19.54 19.29
N TYR A 126 -2.60 18.45 18.82
CA TYR A 126 -1.21 18.42 18.37
C TYR A 126 -1.16 18.38 16.85
N ASP A 127 -0.91 19.54 16.24
CA ASP A 127 -0.79 19.67 14.79
C ASP A 127 0.70 19.71 14.38
N PRO A 128 1.25 18.64 13.80
CA PRO A 128 2.61 18.66 13.29
C PRO A 128 2.68 19.43 11.96
N ASP A 129 3.50 20.48 11.90
CA ASP A 129 3.87 21.21 10.67
C ASP A 129 4.70 20.33 9.71
N LEU A 130 4.10 19.26 9.20
CA LEU A 130 4.74 18.32 8.27
C LEU A 130 3.98 18.32 6.94
N PRO A 131 4.65 18.61 5.79
CA PRO A 131 3.99 18.79 4.50
C PRO A 131 3.28 17.53 3.97
N ILE A 132 3.59 16.35 4.50
CA ILE A 132 2.94 15.07 4.15
C ILE A 132 1.70 14.78 5.00
N ILE A 133 1.54 15.46 6.14
CA ILE A 133 0.44 15.25 7.06
C ILE A 133 -0.63 16.28 6.69
N GLY A 134 -1.44 15.92 5.71
CA GLY A 134 -2.61 16.72 5.33
C GLY A 134 -3.49 16.98 6.55
N HIS A 135 -3.92 18.24 6.73
CA HIS A 135 -4.94 18.58 7.72
C HIS A 135 -6.25 17.93 7.26
N LEU A 136 -6.96 17.28 8.19
CA LEU A 136 -8.32 16.81 7.94
C LEU A 136 -9.18 18.06 7.67
N GLN A 137 -9.49 18.32 6.40
CA GLN A 137 -10.51 19.30 6.01
C GLN A 137 -11.89 18.65 6.00
#